data_AF-A0A5N1L777-F1
#
_entry.id   AF-A0A5N1L777-F1
#
_cell.length_a   1.000
_cell.length_b   1.000
_cell.length_c   1.000
_cell.angle_alpha   90.00
_cell.angle_beta   90.00
_cell.angle_gamma   90.00
#
_symmetry.space_group_name_H-M   'P 1'
#
loop_
_entity.id
_entity.type
_entity.pdbx_description
1 polymer ?
#
loop_
_entity_poly.entity_id
_entity_poly.type
_entity_poly.pdbx_seq_one_letter_code
_entity_poly.pdbx_strand_id
1 'polypeptide(L)'
;MTSVKEFRVDEPATAEELGRGAFVFTDDYSVFDWGKMPDQIPDKGASLCTMGAYNFQLLEENHVPTHYEGVRLPDSDEVVDLGEALSADAAPEEMVIELTQVPDLPFESGRYDYDAYHADAGENYLIPLEIVFRNRVGVGSSLRSRTDPADHGLDYDTWPEEVVDLDEPIVEFSTKYEEQDRYLDREAADRIAGTADIGRLEELARAVNHIVTEQAAEADLVHEDGKIECLYYDGEIRVADVVGTFDENRFSYEGQQVSKEVIRQYHKRTQPEWVEAVSEAKQRADEEGVADWKSLCVESPTPLDDDVIQIARDLYCAGTNAYVGGDVFDAPSFAEAVSAASEL
;
A
#
# COMPACT_ATOMS: atom_id res chain seq x y z
N MET A 1 3.55 -0.11 -14.30
CA MET A 1 3.35 -1.53 -13.93
C MET A 1 4.05 -1.73 -12.60
N THR A 2 3.28 -1.92 -11.53
CA THR A 2 3.84 -2.16 -10.19
C THR A 2 4.43 -3.56 -10.11
N SER A 3 5.45 -3.77 -9.27
CA SER A 3 6.21 -5.05 -9.26
C SER A 3 5.44 -6.26 -8.72
N VAL A 4 4.27 -6.06 -8.12
CA VAL A 4 3.50 -7.08 -7.37
C VAL A 4 1.98 -7.09 -7.67
N LYS A 5 1.54 -6.17 -8.53
CA LYS A 5 0.14 -5.95 -8.90
C LYS A 5 0.10 -5.56 -10.36
N GLU A 6 -0.65 -6.30 -11.16
CA GLU A 6 -0.87 -5.96 -12.56
C GLU A 6 -2.17 -5.18 -12.69
N PHE A 7 -2.22 -4.32 -13.71
CA PHE A 7 -3.36 -3.47 -13.97
C PHE A 7 -3.99 -3.85 -15.31
N ARG A 8 -5.23 -4.33 -15.29
CA ARG A 8 -6.01 -4.65 -16.49
C ARG A 8 -7.04 -3.55 -16.73
N VAL A 9 -7.05 -3.03 -17.95
CA VAL A 9 -8.07 -2.10 -18.44
C VAL A 9 -9.04 -2.88 -19.30
N ASP A 10 -10.28 -2.98 -18.85
CA ASP A 10 -11.37 -3.60 -19.62
C ASP A 10 -12.05 -2.53 -20.48
N GLU A 11 -12.34 -1.37 -19.89
CA GLU A 11 -12.87 -0.18 -20.55
C GLU A 11 -12.07 1.05 -20.10
N PRO A 12 -11.44 1.81 -21.02
CA PRO A 12 -10.65 2.98 -20.63
C PRO A 12 -11.54 4.11 -20.11
N ALA A 13 -11.05 4.83 -19.10
CA ALA A 13 -11.67 6.07 -18.64
C ALA A 13 -11.59 7.17 -19.69
N THR A 14 -12.51 8.12 -19.64
CA THR A 14 -12.50 9.36 -20.42
C THR A 14 -12.61 10.57 -19.49
N ALA A 15 -12.52 11.79 -20.04
CA ALA A 15 -12.72 13.02 -19.28
C ALA A 15 -14.10 13.14 -18.62
N GLU A 16 -15.12 12.43 -19.14
CA GLU A 16 -16.51 12.57 -18.69
C GLU A 16 -17.02 11.29 -17.98
N GLU A 17 -16.43 10.13 -18.26
CA GLU A 17 -16.93 8.83 -17.79
C GLU A 17 -15.80 8.00 -17.16
N LEU A 18 -16.09 7.37 -16.01
CA LEU A 18 -15.26 6.32 -15.44
C LEU A 18 -15.22 5.13 -16.39
N GLY A 19 -14.05 4.53 -16.50
CA GLY A 19 -13.85 3.25 -17.18
C GLY A 19 -14.06 2.09 -16.21
N ARG A 20 -13.63 0.91 -16.64
CA ARG A 20 -13.63 -0.30 -15.84
C ARG A 20 -12.32 -1.04 -15.97
N GLY A 21 -11.78 -1.51 -14.86
CA GLY A 21 -10.56 -2.30 -14.85
C GLY A 21 -10.52 -3.29 -13.70
N ALA A 22 -9.38 -3.92 -13.55
CA ALA A 22 -9.10 -4.78 -12.41
C ALA A 22 -7.64 -4.67 -11.97
N PHE A 23 -7.43 -4.76 -10.66
CA PHE A 23 -6.14 -5.12 -10.10
C PHE A 23 -6.02 -6.64 -10.09
N VAL A 24 -4.96 -7.17 -10.70
CA VAL A 24 -4.60 -8.59 -10.62
C VAL A 24 -3.45 -8.71 -9.62
N PHE A 25 -3.72 -9.30 -8.48
CA PHE A 25 -2.75 -9.50 -7.41
C PHE A 25 -1.93 -10.74 -7.71
N THR A 26 -0.61 -10.59 -7.75
CA THR A 26 0.29 -11.71 -8.04
C THR A 26 0.99 -12.18 -6.77
N ASP A 27 1.53 -13.40 -6.83
CA ASP A 27 2.40 -13.97 -5.81
C ASP A 27 3.82 -13.38 -5.80
N ASP A 28 4.06 -12.36 -6.63
CA ASP A 28 5.31 -11.63 -6.64
C ASP A 28 5.42 -10.76 -5.39
N TYR A 29 6.65 -10.61 -4.92
CA TYR A 29 7.02 -9.67 -3.87
C TYR A 29 8.25 -8.87 -4.28
N SER A 30 8.48 -7.76 -3.59
CA SER A 30 9.57 -6.83 -3.84
C SER A 30 10.09 -6.28 -2.51
N VAL A 31 11.41 -6.30 -2.35
CA VAL A 31 12.12 -5.69 -1.21
C VAL A 31 13.25 -4.79 -1.73
N PHE A 32 13.61 -3.77 -0.95
CA PHE A 32 14.64 -2.78 -1.30
C PHE A 32 14.42 -2.03 -2.63
N ASP A 33 13.18 -1.93 -3.09
CA ASP A 33 12.81 -1.37 -4.39
C ASP A 33 13.43 -2.13 -5.57
N TRP A 34 13.88 -3.38 -5.37
CA TRP A 34 14.51 -4.20 -6.41
C TRP A 34 13.55 -4.51 -7.56
N GLY A 35 12.25 -4.50 -7.31
CA GLY A 35 11.23 -5.03 -8.20
C GLY A 35 10.96 -6.51 -7.91
N LYS A 36 10.47 -7.25 -8.92
CA LYS A 36 10.12 -8.67 -8.77
C LYS A 36 11.33 -9.49 -8.31
N MET A 37 11.15 -10.24 -7.23
CA MET A 37 12.10 -11.19 -6.67
C MET A 37 12.16 -12.48 -7.53
N PRO A 38 13.25 -13.27 -7.44
CA PRO A 38 13.45 -14.43 -8.32
C PRO A 38 12.53 -15.63 -8.00
N ASP A 39 11.90 -15.61 -6.82
CA ASP A 39 10.90 -16.55 -6.35
C ASP A 39 9.57 -15.82 -6.03
N GLN A 40 8.53 -16.59 -5.74
CA GLN A 40 7.17 -16.12 -5.46
C GLN A 40 6.72 -16.67 -4.11
N ILE A 41 5.82 -15.96 -3.44
CA ILE A 41 5.17 -16.40 -2.20
C ILE A 41 3.78 -16.91 -2.59
N PRO A 42 3.53 -18.23 -2.62
CA PRO A 42 2.23 -18.77 -3.03
C PRO A 42 1.07 -18.16 -2.23
N ASP A 43 -0.09 -18.01 -2.85
CA ASP A 43 -1.32 -17.46 -2.26
C ASP A 43 -1.21 -16.01 -1.76
N LYS A 44 -0.05 -15.34 -1.90
CA LYS A 44 0.11 -13.95 -1.48
C LYS A 44 -0.84 -13.05 -2.26
N GLY A 45 -0.96 -13.23 -3.58
CA GLY A 45 -1.86 -12.44 -4.41
C GLY A 45 -3.31 -12.56 -3.93
N ALA A 46 -3.78 -13.80 -3.77
CA ALA A 46 -5.12 -14.09 -3.29
C ALA A 46 -5.39 -13.56 -1.87
N SER A 47 -4.42 -13.68 -0.95
CA SER A 47 -4.54 -13.18 0.42
C SER A 47 -4.68 -11.65 0.50
N LEU A 48 -3.93 -10.92 -0.33
CA LEU A 48 -3.98 -9.47 -0.40
C LEU A 48 -5.24 -8.97 -1.11
N CYS A 49 -5.68 -9.66 -2.17
CA CYS A 49 -6.94 -9.37 -2.85
C CYS A 49 -8.13 -9.57 -1.90
N THR A 50 -8.16 -10.69 -1.17
CA THR A 50 -9.18 -10.99 -0.15
C THR A 50 -9.24 -9.90 0.91
N MET A 51 -8.10 -9.54 1.50
CA MET A 51 -8.01 -8.53 2.55
C MET A 51 -8.41 -7.13 2.04
N GLY A 52 -7.96 -6.76 0.83
CA GLY A 52 -8.32 -5.50 0.21
C GLY A 52 -9.81 -5.41 -0.13
N ALA A 53 -10.39 -6.47 -0.69
CA ALA A 53 -11.82 -6.55 -1.00
C ALA A 53 -12.67 -6.46 0.27
N TYR A 54 -12.25 -7.15 1.33
CA TYR A 54 -12.91 -7.10 2.64
C TYR A 54 -12.93 -5.67 3.19
N ASN A 55 -11.78 -4.98 3.15
CA ASN A 55 -11.69 -3.59 3.60
C ASN A 55 -12.57 -2.65 2.76
N PHE A 56 -12.63 -2.81 1.43
CA PHE A 56 -13.52 -1.99 0.60
C PHE A 56 -14.99 -2.19 0.95
N GLN A 57 -15.41 -3.43 1.22
CA GLN A 57 -16.79 -3.68 1.67
C GLN A 57 -17.07 -3.07 3.05
N LEU A 58 -16.12 -3.13 3.99
CA LEU A 58 -16.24 -2.42 5.26
C LEU A 58 -16.35 -0.90 5.08
N LEU A 59 -15.61 -0.32 4.14
CA LEU A 59 -15.72 1.10 3.80
C LEU A 59 -17.12 1.43 3.25
N GLU A 60 -17.66 0.62 2.35
CA GLU A 60 -19.01 0.80 1.80
C GLU A 60 -20.11 0.68 2.86
N GLU A 61 -20.00 -0.30 3.76
CA GLU A 61 -20.89 -0.46 4.91
C GLU A 61 -20.91 0.77 5.83
N ASN A 62 -19.78 1.49 5.90
CA ASN A 62 -19.62 2.74 6.65
C ASN A 62 -19.84 4.00 5.78
N HIS A 63 -20.40 3.83 4.58
CA HIS A 63 -20.74 4.92 3.65
C HIS A 63 -19.54 5.76 3.21
N VAL A 64 -18.35 5.16 3.14
CA VAL A 64 -17.15 5.75 2.55
C VAL A 64 -17.17 5.45 1.05
N PRO A 65 -17.19 6.47 0.17
CA PRO A 65 -17.18 6.25 -1.29
C PRO A 65 -15.87 5.59 -1.74
N THR A 66 -15.97 4.58 -2.61
CA THR A 66 -14.82 3.84 -3.13
C THR A 66 -14.98 3.58 -4.63
N HIS A 67 -13.90 3.18 -5.29
CA HIS A 67 -13.92 2.72 -6.68
C HIS A 67 -14.16 1.21 -6.84
N TYR A 68 -14.41 0.48 -5.75
CA TYR A 68 -14.49 -0.98 -5.75
C TYR A 68 -15.82 -1.45 -6.33
N GLU A 69 -15.78 -2.49 -7.18
CA GLU A 69 -16.96 -3.04 -7.87
C GLU A 69 -17.18 -4.53 -7.54
N GLY A 70 -16.31 -5.14 -6.75
CA GLY A 70 -16.35 -6.57 -6.43
C GLY A 70 -15.05 -7.31 -6.74
N VAL A 71 -15.12 -8.63 -6.68
CA VAL A 71 -14.04 -9.55 -7.04
C VAL A 71 -14.47 -10.47 -8.17
N ARG A 72 -13.51 -10.89 -9.00
CA ARG A 72 -13.79 -11.85 -10.07
C ARG A 72 -13.58 -13.27 -9.58
N LEU A 73 -14.52 -14.16 -9.86
CA LEU A 73 -14.36 -15.59 -9.59
C LEU A 73 -13.30 -16.22 -10.49
N PRO A 74 -12.51 -17.18 -10.00
CA PRO A 74 -11.60 -17.96 -10.85
C PRO A 74 -12.34 -18.59 -12.02
N ASP A 75 -11.75 -18.55 -13.21
CA ASP A 75 -12.30 -19.12 -14.45
C ASP A 75 -13.69 -18.60 -14.87
N SER A 76 -14.11 -17.41 -14.37
CA SER A 76 -15.39 -16.78 -14.70
C SER A 76 -15.24 -15.30 -15.03
N ASP A 77 -16.12 -14.79 -15.88
CA ASP A 77 -16.25 -13.34 -16.13
C ASP A 77 -17.18 -12.65 -15.11
N GLU A 78 -17.71 -13.41 -14.14
CA GLU A 78 -18.63 -12.92 -13.13
C GLU A 78 -17.90 -12.12 -12.05
N VAL A 79 -18.50 -10.98 -11.69
CA VAL A 79 -18.03 -10.09 -10.62
C VAL A 79 -19.06 -10.16 -9.50
N VAL A 80 -18.60 -10.55 -8.32
CA VAL A 80 -19.43 -10.80 -7.14
C VAL A 80 -18.86 -10.08 -5.93
N ASP A 81 -19.64 -9.97 -4.86
CA ASP A 81 -19.10 -9.56 -3.57
C ASP A 81 -18.18 -10.66 -2.99
N LEU A 82 -17.20 -10.26 -2.18
CA LEU A 82 -16.27 -11.18 -1.53
C LEU A 82 -16.98 -12.30 -0.75
N GLY A 83 -18.07 -12.00 -0.05
CA GLY A 83 -18.82 -13.01 0.72
C GLY A 83 -19.39 -14.12 -0.16
N GLU A 84 -19.91 -13.77 -1.34
CA GLU A 84 -20.34 -14.72 -2.36
C GLU A 84 -19.15 -15.55 -2.91
N ALA A 85 -18.02 -14.91 -3.21
CA ALA A 85 -16.81 -15.62 -3.66
C ALA A 85 -16.31 -16.64 -2.63
N LEU A 86 -16.19 -16.23 -1.37
CA LEU A 86 -15.76 -17.10 -0.28
C LEU A 86 -16.76 -18.23 -0.01
N SER A 87 -18.07 -17.95 -0.14
CA SER A 87 -19.11 -18.99 -0.03
C SER A 87 -19.04 -20.04 -1.13
N ALA A 88 -18.41 -19.71 -2.26
CA ALA A 88 -18.13 -20.62 -3.36
C ALA A 88 -16.76 -21.32 -3.25
N ASP A 89 -16.06 -21.20 -2.11
CA ASP A 89 -14.73 -21.77 -1.85
C ASP A 89 -13.65 -21.21 -2.81
N ALA A 90 -13.81 -19.94 -3.21
CA ALA A 90 -12.91 -19.26 -4.13
C ALA A 90 -12.23 -18.05 -3.48
N ALA A 91 -10.91 -18.13 -3.29
CA ALA A 91 -10.09 -16.97 -2.93
C ALA A 91 -9.78 -16.15 -4.21
N PRO A 92 -10.23 -14.89 -4.30
CA PRO A 92 -10.06 -14.11 -5.53
C PRO A 92 -8.62 -13.59 -5.67
N GLU A 93 -8.14 -13.46 -6.90
CA GLU A 93 -6.88 -12.78 -7.24
C GLU A 93 -7.11 -11.48 -8.02
N GLU A 94 -8.35 -11.23 -8.43
CA GLU A 94 -8.73 -10.05 -9.20
C GLU A 94 -9.78 -9.22 -8.46
N MET A 95 -9.45 -7.95 -8.25
CA MET A 95 -10.35 -6.93 -7.71
C MET A 95 -10.81 -6.02 -8.85
N VAL A 96 -12.11 -5.96 -9.09
CA VAL A 96 -12.69 -5.13 -10.15
C VAL A 96 -12.96 -3.74 -9.60
N ILE A 97 -12.63 -2.72 -10.40
CA ILE A 97 -12.72 -1.32 -10.00
C ILE A 97 -13.31 -0.44 -11.10
N GLU A 98 -13.94 0.67 -10.71
CA GLU A 98 -14.12 1.84 -11.55
C GLU A 98 -12.74 2.46 -11.85
N LEU A 99 -12.48 2.73 -13.12
CA LEU A 99 -11.20 3.29 -13.55
C LEU A 99 -11.34 4.80 -13.80
N THR A 100 -10.46 5.57 -13.18
CA THR A 100 -10.30 7.00 -13.46
C THR A 100 -9.13 7.25 -14.43
N GLN A 101 -8.98 8.48 -14.90
CA GLN A 101 -7.83 8.85 -15.73
C GLN A 101 -6.59 9.08 -14.87
N VAL A 102 -5.43 8.73 -15.44
CA VAL A 102 -4.12 9.14 -14.92
C VAL A 102 -3.41 9.85 -16.08
N PRO A 103 -3.60 11.18 -16.24
CA PRO A 103 -2.85 11.94 -17.23
C PRO A 103 -1.35 11.86 -17.00
N ASP A 104 -0.57 12.15 -18.05
CA ASP A 104 0.86 12.34 -17.89
C ASP A 104 1.11 13.56 -16.99
N LEU A 105 2.13 13.48 -16.11
CA LEU A 105 2.59 14.61 -15.31
C LEU A 105 3.88 15.16 -15.93
N PRO A 106 3.81 16.24 -16.75
CA PRO A 106 4.98 16.73 -17.47
C PRO A 106 6.01 17.31 -16.51
N PHE A 107 7.30 17.09 -16.81
CA PHE A 107 8.41 17.70 -16.08
C PHE A 107 9.18 18.64 -17.00
N GLU A 108 9.05 19.95 -16.77
CA GLU A 108 9.68 20.98 -17.58
C GLU A 108 10.43 22.00 -16.72
N SER A 109 11.64 22.37 -17.14
CA SER A 109 12.46 23.39 -16.45
C SER A 109 12.68 23.12 -14.96
N GLY A 110 12.76 21.84 -14.56
CA GLY A 110 13.02 21.43 -13.18
C GLY A 110 11.78 21.45 -12.27
N ARG A 111 10.56 21.46 -12.83
CA ARG A 111 9.30 21.45 -12.08
C ARG A 111 8.28 20.57 -12.78
N TYR A 112 7.44 19.91 -11.99
CA TYR A 112 6.27 19.19 -12.48
C TYR A 112 5.12 20.18 -12.77
N ASP A 113 4.42 19.97 -13.88
CA ASP A 113 3.31 20.81 -14.33
C ASP A 113 1.96 20.17 -13.94
N TYR A 114 1.53 20.45 -12.71
CA TYR A 114 0.24 20.00 -12.20
C TYR A 114 -0.94 20.74 -12.85
N ASP A 115 -0.74 21.96 -13.37
CA ASP A 115 -1.79 22.69 -14.08
C ASP A 115 -2.12 21.97 -15.40
N ALA A 116 -1.10 21.48 -16.12
CA ALA A 116 -1.28 20.64 -17.31
C ALA A 116 -1.96 19.30 -16.97
N TYR A 117 -1.53 18.64 -15.88
CA TYR A 117 -2.16 17.40 -15.40
C TYR A 117 -3.68 17.58 -15.20
N HIS A 118 -4.08 18.63 -14.46
CA HIS A 118 -5.49 18.91 -14.16
C HIS A 118 -6.27 19.37 -15.40
N ALA A 119 -5.63 20.11 -16.32
CA ALA A 119 -6.28 20.53 -17.56
C ALA A 119 -6.62 19.35 -18.48
N ASP A 120 -5.77 18.33 -18.54
CA ASP A 120 -6.00 17.12 -19.34
C ASP A 120 -6.98 16.15 -18.65
N ALA A 121 -6.97 16.10 -17.32
CA ALA A 121 -7.88 15.31 -16.50
C ALA A 121 -9.35 15.77 -16.56
N GLY A 122 -9.59 17.08 -16.54
CA GLY A 122 -10.93 17.62 -16.33
C GLY A 122 -11.46 17.28 -14.93
N GLU A 123 -12.65 16.67 -14.85
CA GLU A 123 -13.31 16.33 -13.58
C GLU A 123 -13.27 14.82 -13.27
N ASN A 124 -12.40 14.06 -13.94
CA ASN A 124 -12.20 12.62 -13.72
C ASN A 124 -10.70 12.28 -13.68
N TYR A 125 -10.11 12.15 -12.49
CA TYR A 125 -8.69 11.83 -12.33
C TYR A 125 -8.34 11.16 -11.00
N LEU A 126 -7.24 10.40 -11.00
CA LEU A 126 -6.59 10.03 -9.74
C LEU A 126 -5.89 11.25 -9.15
N ILE A 127 -6.14 11.57 -7.89
CA ILE A 127 -5.52 12.72 -7.25
C ILE A 127 -4.01 12.42 -7.10
N PRO A 128 -3.09 13.31 -7.55
CA PRO A 128 -1.65 13.03 -7.60
C PRO A 128 -0.97 13.17 -6.23
N LEU A 129 -1.59 12.57 -5.21
CA LEU A 129 -1.14 12.54 -3.82
C LEU A 129 -1.28 11.12 -3.26
N GLU A 130 -0.33 10.72 -2.44
CA GLU A 130 -0.55 9.66 -1.45
C GLU A 130 -0.92 10.32 -0.11
N ILE A 131 -1.90 9.76 0.59
CA ILE A 131 -2.35 10.25 1.89
C ILE A 131 -1.92 9.24 2.94
N VAL A 132 -0.90 9.59 3.71
CA VAL A 132 -0.29 8.73 4.73
C VAL A 132 -0.89 9.06 6.08
N PHE A 133 -1.37 8.06 6.81
CA PHE A 133 -1.82 8.22 8.20
C PHE A 133 -0.96 7.37 9.13
N ARG A 134 -0.70 7.87 10.34
CA ARG A 134 0.13 7.20 11.34
C ARG A 134 -0.60 7.14 12.68
N ASN A 135 -0.73 5.93 13.22
CA ASN A 135 -1.17 5.68 14.60
C ASN A 135 0.03 5.53 15.55
N ARG A 136 1.20 5.19 14.99
CA ARG A 136 2.46 5.07 15.72
C ARG A 136 3.59 5.76 14.98
N VAL A 137 4.54 6.30 15.75
CA VAL A 137 5.81 6.82 15.22
C VAL A 137 6.95 5.97 15.74
N GLY A 138 7.35 4.97 14.94
CA GLY A 138 8.53 4.14 15.24
C GLY A 138 9.85 4.91 15.13
N VAL A 139 10.92 4.41 15.75
CA VAL A 139 12.25 5.07 15.81
C VAL A 139 12.84 5.34 14.42
N GLY A 140 12.59 4.45 13.46
CA GLY A 140 13.02 4.61 12.06
C GLY A 140 12.10 5.45 11.17
N SER A 141 11.05 6.08 11.73
CA SER A 141 10.10 6.86 10.94
C SER A 141 10.76 8.09 10.32
N SER A 142 10.56 8.30 9.01
CA SER A 142 10.99 9.49 8.28
C SER A 142 10.35 10.78 8.79
N LEU A 143 9.26 10.69 9.57
CA LEU A 143 8.64 11.84 10.23
C LEU A 143 9.61 12.53 11.20
N ARG A 144 10.42 11.72 11.92
CA ARG A 144 11.27 12.18 13.02
C ARG A 144 12.43 13.07 12.57
N SER A 145 12.89 12.90 11.33
CA SER A 145 13.96 13.73 10.75
C SER A 145 13.43 15.02 10.10
N ARG A 146 12.11 15.13 9.90
CA ARG A 146 11.46 16.24 9.18
C ARG A 146 10.70 17.22 10.07
N THR A 147 10.28 16.78 11.25
CA THR A 147 9.38 17.52 12.15
C THR A 147 9.77 17.30 13.60
N ASP A 148 9.29 18.17 14.49
CA ASP A 148 9.39 18.00 15.94
C ASP A 148 8.06 17.46 16.51
N PRO A 149 8.05 16.77 17.67
CA PRO A 149 6.80 16.27 18.27
C PRO A 149 5.74 17.37 18.49
N ALA A 150 6.19 18.58 18.81
CA ALA A 150 5.31 19.74 19.04
C ALA A 150 4.54 20.17 17.78
N ASP A 151 5.07 19.91 16.57
CA ASP A 151 4.36 20.17 15.31
C ASP A 151 3.08 19.34 15.19
N HIS A 152 3.02 18.21 15.92
CA HIS A 152 1.93 17.25 15.94
C HIS A 152 1.14 17.29 17.26
N GLY A 153 1.34 18.33 18.07
CA GLY A 153 0.64 18.50 19.35
C GLY A 153 1.07 17.54 20.47
N LEU A 154 2.23 16.90 20.33
CA LEU A 154 2.75 15.98 21.34
C LEU A 154 3.58 16.71 22.40
N ASP A 155 3.43 16.33 23.67
CA ASP A 155 4.14 16.94 24.81
C ASP A 155 5.53 16.30 25.02
N TYR A 156 6.37 16.37 23.98
CA TYR A 156 7.78 15.97 24.02
C TYR A 156 8.67 17.09 23.50
N ASP A 157 9.80 17.35 24.17
CA ASP A 157 10.79 18.32 23.71
C ASP A 157 11.48 17.87 22.40
N THR A 158 11.72 16.56 22.27
CA THR A 158 12.31 15.90 21.10
C THR A 158 11.72 14.50 20.97
N TRP A 159 11.79 13.90 19.77
CA TRP A 159 11.33 12.53 19.56
C TRP A 159 12.02 11.54 20.54
N PRO A 160 11.25 10.77 21.35
CA PRO A 160 11.80 9.76 22.26
C PRO A 160 12.55 8.65 21.53
N GLU A 161 13.59 8.03 22.11
CA GLU A 161 14.29 6.87 21.49
C GLU A 161 13.50 5.55 21.57
N GLU A 162 12.17 5.64 21.55
CA GLU A 162 11.22 4.53 21.59
C GLU A 162 10.03 4.80 20.65
N VAL A 163 9.21 3.78 20.41
CA VAL A 163 7.96 3.94 19.63
C VAL A 163 7.00 4.84 20.40
N VAL A 164 6.37 5.79 19.69
CA VAL A 164 5.33 6.66 20.25
C VAL A 164 3.98 6.25 19.70
N ASP A 165 3.07 5.80 20.57
CA ASP A 165 1.65 5.66 20.28
C ASP A 165 0.98 7.05 20.21
N LEU A 166 0.12 7.26 19.23
CA LEU A 166 -0.58 8.53 19.01
C LEU A 166 -2.05 8.40 19.41
N ASP A 167 -2.51 9.30 20.27
CA ASP A 167 -3.94 9.40 20.62
C ASP A 167 -4.79 9.83 19.41
N GLU A 168 -4.26 10.74 18.61
CA GLU A 168 -4.84 11.18 17.34
C GLU A 168 -3.87 10.88 16.19
N PRO A 169 -4.32 10.25 15.10
CA PRO A 169 -3.43 9.91 14.01
C PRO A 169 -2.91 11.17 13.32
N ILE A 170 -1.63 11.14 12.95
CA ILE A 170 -1.02 12.15 12.10
C ILE A 170 -1.36 11.82 10.66
N VAL A 171 -1.83 12.81 9.89
CA VAL A 171 -2.08 12.68 8.45
C VAL A 171 -1.08 13.55 7.69
N GLU A 172 -0.38 12.96 6.74
CA GLU A 172 0.59 13.62 5.87
C GLU A 172 0.23 13.38 4.41
N PHE A 173 0.65 14.30 3.55
CA PHE A 173 0.53 14.15 2.11
C PHE A 173 1.92 14.00 1.51
N SER A 174 2.08 13.08 0.57
CA SER A 174 3.22 13.05 -0.35
C SER A 174 2.74 13.16 -1.78
N THR A 175 3.63 13.61 -2.65
CA THR A 175 3.40 13.57 -4.10
C THR A 175 3.19 12.14 -4.56
N LYS A 176 2.50 12.00 -5.69
CA LYS A 176 2.47 10.78 -6.49
C LYS A 176 2.85 11.13 -7.93
N TYR A 177 3.49 10.20 -8.64
CA TYR A 177 3.93 10.33 -10.03
C TYR A 177 5.12 11.27 -10.30
N GLU A 178 5.71 11.88 -9.26
CA GLU A 178 7.06 12.43 -9.38
C GLU A 178 8.07 11.26 -9.52
N GLU A 179 9.29 11.54 -9.97
CA GLU A 179 10.37 10.53 -10.04
C GLU A 179 10.73 9.99 -8.66
N GLN A 180 10.61 10.84 -7.64
CA GLN A 180 10.76 10.49 -6.23
C GLN A 180 9.67 11.19 -5.42
N ASP A 181 8.90 10.42 -4.66
CA ASP A 181 7.86 10.99 -3.83
C ASP A 181 8.45 11.81 -2.68
N ARG A 182 7.83 12.96 -2.41
CA ARG A 182 8.23 13.89 -1.35
C ARG A 182 7.05 14.31 -0.51
N TYR A 183 7.29 14.45 0.79
CA TYR A 183 6.29 14.96 1.73
C TYR A 183 6.04 16.46 1.51
N LEU A 184 4.78 16.85 1.69
CA LEU A 184 4.28 18.19 1.37
C LEU A 184 3.78 18.90 2.63
N ASP A 185 3.94 20.22 2.65
CA ASP A 185 3.11 21.05 3.52
C ASP A 185 1.68 21.13 2.96
N ARG A 186 0.75 21.61 3.79
CA ARG A 186 -0.67 21.68 3.44
C ARG A 186 -0.94 22.56 2.22
N GLU A 187 -0.20 23.65 2.04
CA GLU A 187 -0.40 24.58 0.92
C GLU A 187 0.07 23.96 -0.41
N ALA A 188 1.17 23.21 -0.39
CA ALA A 188 1.64 22.47 -1.55
C ALA A 188 0.73 21.30 -1.90
N ALA A 189 0.23 20.57 -0.89
CA ALA A 189 -0.73 19.48 -1.10
C ALA A 189 -2.04 20.00 -1.71
N ASP A 190 -2.58 21.12 -1.20
CA ASP A 190 -3.79 21.76 -1.73
C ASP A 190 -3.64 22.16 -3.21
N ARG A 191 -2.51 22.79 -3.57
CA ARG A 191 -2.21 23.12 -4.98
C ARG A 191 -2.12 21.89 -5.87
N ILE A 192 -1.50 20.81 -5.38
CA ILE A 192 -1.30 19.57 -6.15
C ILE A 192 -2.61 18.80 -6.30
N ALA A 193 -3.46 18.80 -5.27
CA ALA A 193 -4.78 18.17 -5.28
C ALA A 193 -5.72 18.81 -6.32
N GLY A 194 -5.50 20.08 -6.68
CA GLY A 194 -6.28 20.80 -7.69
C GLY A 194 -7.68 21.13 -7.18
N THR A 195 -8.70 20.57 -7.82
CA THR A 195 -10.11 20.80 -7.43
C THR A 195 -10.50 19.98 -6.19
N ALA A 196 -9.80 18.89 -5.91
CA ALA A 196 -10.07 18.06 -4.75
C ALA A 196 -9.72 18.78 -3.44
N ASP A 197 -10.71 18.92 -2.55
CA ASP A 197 -10.53 19.61 -1.27
C ASP A 197 -9.62 18.80 -0.33
N ILE A 198 -8.52 19.42 0.11
CA ILE A 198 -7.52 18.77 0.98
C ILE A 198 -8.08 18.43 2.37
N GLY A 199 -9.04 19.21 2.87
CA GLY A 199 -9.72 18.93 4.14
C GLY A 199 -10.56 17.66 4.04
N ARG A 200 -11.26 17.48 2.92
CA ARG A 200 -12.04 16.27 2.65
C ARG A 200 -11.16 15.04 2.49
N LEU A 201 -10.01 15.17 1.83
CA LEU A 201 -9.00 14.11 1.75
C LEU A 201 -8.49 13.70 3.14
N GLU A 202 -8.21 14.68 4.00
CA GLU A 202 -7.81 14.43 5.40
C GLU A 202 -8.91 13.72 6.20
N GLU A 203 -10.16 14.16 6.09
CA GLU A 203 -11.32 13.51 6.72
C GLU A 203 -11.48 12.05 6.27
N LEU A 204 -11.36 11.81 4.95
CA LEU A 204 -11.49 10.49 4.36
C LEU A 204 -10.38 9.55 4.84
N ALA A 205 -9.13 10.02 4.87
CA ALA A 205 -8.01 9.26 5.39
C ALA A 205 -8.19 8.90 6.88
N ARG A 206 -8.71 9.83 7.69
CA ARG A 206 -9.02 9.53 9.11
C ARG A 206 -10.13 8.49 9.24
N ALA A 207 -11.18 8.56 8.41
CA ALA A 207 -12.27 7.58 8.42
C ALA A 207 -11.78 6.19 8.01
N VAL A 208 -11.02 6.09 6.92
CA VAL A 208 -10.43 4.82 6.47
C VAL A 208 -9.49 4.25 7.54
N ASN A 209 -8.60 5.08 8.10
CA ASN A 209 -7.70 4.65 9.16
C ASN A 209 -8.45 4.14 10.39
N HIS A 210 -9.55 4.80 10.79
CA HIS A 210 -10.35 4.34 11.91
C HIS A 210 -10.95 2.95 11.65
N ILE A 211 -11.60 2.76 10.49
CA ILE A 211 -12.23 1.48 10.12
C ILE A 211 -11.22 0.35 10.06
N VAL A 212 -10.07 0.56 9.40
CA VAL A 212 -9.00 -0.45 9.31
C VAL A 212 -8.38 -0.73 10.67
N THR A 213 -8.21 0.29 11.52
CA THR A 213 -7.67 0.11 12.88
C THR A 213 -8.60 -0.69 13.77
N GLU A 214 -9.91 -0.43 13.72
CA GLU A 214 -10.89 -1.21 14.47
C GLU A 214 -10.90 -2.67 14.00
N GLN A 215 -10.90 -2.89 12.68
CA GLN A 215 -10.85 -4.25 12.13
C GLN A 215 -9.57 -4.99 12.52
N ALA A 216 -8.42 -4.33 12.45
CA ALA A 216 -7.14 -4.91 12.88
C ALA A 216 -7.20 -5.31 14.37
N ALA A 217 -7.79 -4.47 15.22
CA ALA A 217 -7.91 -4.76 16.64
C ALA A 217 -8.78 -6.01 16.94
N GLU A 218 -9.80 -6.30 16.12
CA GLU A 218 -10.58 -7.54 16.25
C GLU A 218 -9.74 -8.81 16.01
N ALA A 219 -8.67 -8.69 15.23
CA ALA A 219 -7.71 -9.75 14.93
C ALA A 219 -6.44 -9.69 15.80
N ASP A 220 -6.47 -8.95 16.91
CA ASP A 220 -5.33 -8.71 17.82
C ASP A 220 -4.11 -8.08 17.11
N LEU A 221 -4.34 -7.39 15.99
CA LEU A 221 -3.33 -6.64 15.25
C LEU A 221 -3.27 -5.19 15.69
N VAL A 222 -2.04 -4.68 15.83
CA VAL A 222 -1.80 -3.25 15.93
C VAL A 222 -1.57 -2.69 14.53
N HIS A 223 -2.43 -1.78 14.12
CA HIS A 223 -2.26 -1.00 12.89
C HIS A 223 -1.35 0.22 13.15
N GLU A 224 -0.09 0.16 12.71
CA GLU A 224 0.92 1.18 13.02
C GLU A 224 0.76 2.43 12.14
N ASP A 225 0.59 2.23 10.84
CA ASP A 225 0.35 3.26 9.84
C ASP A 225 -0.02 2.64 8.49
N GLY A 226 -0.46 3.48 7.58
CA GLY A 226 -0.82 3.09 6.22
C GLY A 226 -0.94 4.29 5.30
N LYS A 227 -1.36 4.01 4.07
CA LYS A 227 -1.66 5.04 3.08
C LYS A 227 -2.91 4.70 2.30
N ILE A 228 -3.54 5.73 1.76
CA ILE A 228 -4.56 5.59 0.72
C ILE A 228 -4.26 6.52 -0.44
N GLU A 229 -4.89 6.18 -1.56
CA GLU A 229 -5.02 7.03 -2.73
C GLU A 229 -6.49 7.34 -2.94
N CYS A 230 -6.78 8.42 -3.66
CA CYS A 230 -8.15 8.83 -3.92
C CYS A 230 -8.28 9.28 -5.37
N LEU A 231 -9.45 9.06 -5.95
CA LEU A 231 -9.85 9.66 -7.21
C LEU A 231 -10.83 10.80 -6.97
N TYR A 232 -10.86 11.74 -7.92
CA TYR A 232 -11.86 12.78 -8.04
C TYR A 232 -12.73 12.49 -9.28
N TYR A 233 -14.04 12.45 -9.09
CA TYR A 233 -15.00 12.28 -10.17
C TYR A 233 -16.25 13.14 -9.93
N ASP A 234 -16.54 14.09 -10.83
CA ASP A 234 -17.76 14.91 -10.84
C ASP A 234 -18.13 15.51 -9.46
N GLY A 235 -17.14 16.10 -8.78
CA GLY A 235 -17.34 16.73 -7.46
C GLY A 235 -17.27 15.77 -6.27
N GLU A 236 -17.07 14.48 -6.49
CA GLU A 236 -16.92 13.47 -5.45
C GLU A 236 -15.47 12.99 -5.34
N ILE A 237 -15.02 12.73 -4.11
CA ILE A 237 -13.75 12.08 -3.81
C ILE A 237 -14.04 10.66 -3.35
N ARG A 238 -13.45 9.67 -4.02
CA ARG A 238 -13.59 8.24 -3.70
C ARG A 238 -12.24 7.63 -3.35
N VAL A 239 -12.22 6.72 -2.39
CA VAL A 239 -11.02 5.93 -2.06
C VAL A 239 -10.69 5.02 -3.23
N ALA A 240 -9.44 5.04 -3.65
CA ALA A 240 -8.92 4.32 -4.79
C ALA A 240 -7.73 3.43 -4.40
N ASP A 241 -7.11 2.82 -5.40
CA ASP A 241 -6.07 1.80 -5.26
C ASP A 241 -6.49 0.62 -4.35
N VAL A 242 -5.66 0.25 -3.37
CA VAL A 242 -5.89 -0.86 -2.43
C VAL A 242 -5.76 -0.33 -1.01
N VAL A 243 -6.60 -0.82 -0.10
CA VAL A 243 -6.65 -0.32 1.28
C VAL A 243 -6.37 -1.43 2.28
N GLY A 244 -5.53 -1.14 3.28
CA GLY A 244 -5.46 -1.91 4.52
C GLY A 244 -4.90 -3.32 4.38
N THR A 245 -4.06 -3.58 3.38
CA THR A 245 -3.40 -4.89 3.23
C THR A 245 -2.02 -4.91 3.89
N PHE A 246 -1.46 -6.09 4.12
CA PHE A 246 -0.11 -6.24 4.70
C PHE A 246 1.03 -5.67 3.84
N ASP A 247 0.78 -5.37 2.56
CA ASP A 247 1.77 -4.75 1.67
C ASP A 247 1.68 -3.21 1.66
N GLU A 248 0.50 -2.65 1.89
CA GLU A 248 0.25 -1.20 1.88
C GLU A 248 0.31 -0.56 3.27
N ASN A 249 -0.02 -1.32 4.32
CA ASN A 249 -0.03 -0.86 5.69
C ASN A 249 0.93 -1.67 6.56
N ARG A 250 1.39 -1.06 7.66
CA ARG A 250 2.19 -1.74 8.67
C ARG A 250 1.31 -2.20 9.80
N PHE A 251 1.29 -3.51 10.00
CA PHE A 251 0.66 -4.15 11.13
C PHE A 251 1.68 -4.92 11.96
N SER A 252 1.44 -4.99 13.27
CA SER A 252 2.20 -5.87 14.16
C SER A 252 1.29 -6.72 15.05
N TYR A 253 1.75 -7.94 15.34
CA TYR A 253 1.11 -8.89 16.24
C TYR A 253 2.10 -9.20 17.36
N GLU A 254 1.72 -8.95 18.61
CA GLU A 254 2.61 -9.11 19.79
C GLU A 254 3.99 -8.43 19.62
N GLY A 255 4.05 -7.31 18.88
CA GLY A 255 5.27 -6.56 18.60
C GLY A 255 6.10 -7.05 17.41
N GLN A 256 5.69 -8.15 16.75
CA GLN A 256 6.30 -8.63 15.51
C GLN A 256 5.56 -8.06 14.30
N GLN A 257 6.28 -7.46 13.34
CA GLN A 257 5.65 -6.98 12.11
C GLN A 257 5.19 -8.14 11.22
N VAL A 258 3.98 -8.01 10.66
CA VAL A 258 3.33 -9.05 9.83
C VAL A 258 3.19 -8.57 8.39
N SER A 259 4.33 -8.32 7.75
CA SER A 259 4.41 -7.82 6.37
C SER A 259 5.65 -8.40 5.67
N LYS A 260 5.90 -7.94 4.44
CA LYS A 260 7.18 -8.17 3.74
C LYS A 260 8.43 -7.75 4.53
N GLU A 261 8.31 -7.03 5.65
CA GLU A 261 9.45 -6.73 6.53
C GLU A 261 10.16 -8.00 7.00
N VAL A 262 9.44 -9.09 7.30
CA VAL A 262 10.04 -10.36 7.74
C VAL A 262 11.05 -10.86 6.69
N ILE A 263 10.60 -10.95 5.44
CA ILE A 263 11.43 -11.41 4.33
C ILE A 263 12.53 -10.40 3.98
N ARG A 264 12.24 -9.10 4.11
CA ARG A 264 13.25 -8.04 3.96
C ARG A 264 14.40 -8.24 4.95
N GLN A 265 14.11 -8.50 6.22
CA GLN A 265 15.13 -8.72 7.24
C GLN A 265 15.89 -10.05 7.02
N TYR A 266 15.19 -11.09 6.57
CA TYR A 266 15.83 -12.35 6.18
C TYR A 266 16.88 -12.14 5.08
N HIS A 267 16.55 -11.40 4.01
CA HIS A 267 17.51 -11.05 2.96
C HIS A 267 18.69 -10.22 3.48
N LYS A 268 18.46 -9.23 4.37
CA LYS A 268 19.56 -8.46 4.99
C LYS A 268 20.55 -9.37 5.71
N ARG A 269 20.05 -10.40 6.39
CA ARG A 269 20.89 -11.32 7.17
C ARG A 269 21.61 -12.34 6.30
N THR A 270 20.93 -12.90 5.30
CA THR A 270 21.44 -14.04 4.51
C THR A 270 22.12 -13.66 3.21
N GLN A 271 21.81 -12.48 2.66
CA GLN A 271 22.37 -11.95 1.40
C GLN A 271 22.94 -10.53 1.58
N PRO A 272 23.82 -10.27 2.57
CA PRO A 272 24.30 -8.93 2.88
C PRO A 272 25.09 -8.28 1.74
N GLU A 273 25.82 -9.08 0.94
CA GLU A 273 26.62 -8.61 -0.20
C GLU A 273 25.73 -7.99 -1.29
N TRP A 274 24.59 -8.62 -1.59
CA TRP A 274 23.60 -8.06 -2.50
C TRP A 274 22.96 -6.78 -1.94
N VAL A 275 22.61 -6.77 -0.65
CA VAL A 275 21.99 -5.59 -0.02
C VAL A 275 22.95 -4.40 0.01
N GLU A 276 24.24 -4.64 0.25
CA GLU A 276 25.29 -3.63 0.15
C GLU A 276 25.42 -3.12 -1.29
N ALA A 277 25.49 -4.01 -2.28
CA ALA A 277 25.56 -3.64 -3.69
C ALA A 277 24.35 -2.82 -4.16
N VAL A 278 23.13 -3.12 -3.69
CA VAL A 278 21.93 -2.30 -3.96
C VAL A 278 22.10 -0.89 -3.38
N SER A 279 22.62 -0.79 -2.16
CA SER A 279 22.82 0.51 -1.49
C SER A 279 23.89 1.34 -2.22
N GLU A 280 25.01 0.72 -2.60
CA GLU A 280 26.07 1.37 -3.39
C GLU A 280 25.57 1.80 -4.78
N ALA A 281 24.77 0.96 -5.45
CA ALA A 281 24.21 1.28 -6.75
C ALA A 281 23.25 2.47 -6.70
N LYS A 282 22.38 2.54 -5.68
CA LYS A 282 21.49 3.70 -5.46
C LYS A 282 22.29 4.97 -5.17
N GLN A 283 23.27 4.91 -4.27
CA GLN A 283 24.14 6.05 -3.98
C GLN A 283 24.86 6.55 -5.23
N ARG A 284 25.42 5.63 -6.02
CA ARG A 284 26.13 5.97 -7.26
C ARG A 284 25.19 6.57 -8.31
N ALA A 285 23.97 6.05 -8.40
CA ALA A 285 22.95 6.58 -9.29
C ALA A 285 22.59 8.04 -8.93
N ASP A 286 22.42 8.34 -7.65
CA ASP A 286 22.18 9.69 -7.14
C ASP A 286 23.38 10.63 -7.44
N GLU A 287 24.61 10.16 -7.24
CA GLU A 287 25.84 10.92 -7.50
C GLU A 287 26.07 11.18 -9.01
N GLU A 288 25.72 10.23 -9.87
CA GLU A 288 25.88 10.30 -11.32
C GLU A 288 24.65 10.89 -12.05
N GLY A 289 23.53 11.08 -11.36
CA GLY A 289 22.27 11.54 -11.94
C GLY A 289 21.62 10.54 -12.90
N VAL A 290 21.68 9.25 -12.58
CA VAL A 290 21.15 8.14 -13.40
C VAL A 290 19.86 7.62 -12.77
N ALA A 291 18.74 7.60 -13.49
CA ALA A 291 17.48 7.08 -12.96
C ALA A 291 17.49 5.55 -12.77
N ASP A 292 18.14 4.81 -13.68
CA ASP A 292 18.23 3.35 -13.63
C ASP A 292 19.41 2.87 -12.78
N TRP A 293 19.27 3.00 -11.46
CA TRP A 293 20.27 2.50 -10.51
C TRP A 293 20.48 0.99 -10.62
N LYS A 294 19.46 0.23 -11.03
CA LYS A 294 19.52 -1.24 -11.09
C LYS A 294 20.56 -1.72 -12.10
N SER A 295 20.73 -1.00 -13.22
CA SER A 295 21.79 -1.26 -14.20
C SER A 295 23.22 -1.12 -13.63
N LEU A 296 23.38 -0.39 -12.52
CA LEU A 296 24.66 -0.19 -11.83
C LEU A 296 24.93 -1.28 -10.78
N CYS A 297 23.91 -2.05 -10.39
CA CYS A 297 24.03 -3.16 -9.44
C CYS A 297 24.47 -4.43 -10.16
N VAL A 298 25.68 -4.90 -9.87
CA VAL A 298 26.23 -6.14 -10.47
C VAL A 298 25.77 -7.41 -9.77
N GLU A 299 25.35 -7.29 -8.52
CA GLU A 299 24.81 -8.40 -7.73
C GLU A 299 23.31 -8.54 -7.95
N SER A 300 22.78 -9.73 -7.73
CA SER A 300 21.34 -10.04 -7.82
C SER A 300 20.94 -10.96 -6.68
N PRO A 301 19.69 -10.88 -6.20
CA PRO A 301 19.24 -11.75 -5.13
C PRO A 301 19.24 -13.20 -5.59
N THR A 302 19.63 -14.11 -4.70
CA THR A 302 19.38 -15.54 -4.88
C THR A 302 17.99 -15.90 -4.38
N PRO A 303 17.33 -16.91 -4.98
CA PRO A 303 16.08 -17.43 -4.47
C PRO A 303 16.17 -17.81 -2.99
N LEU A 304 15.08 -17.61 -2.27
CA LEU A 304 14.94 -18.11 -0.90
C LEU A 304 14.73 -19.63 -0.88
N ASP A 305 15.07 -20.25 0.25
CA ASP A 305 14.77 -21.66 0.49
C ASP A 305 13.26 -21.88 0.66
N ASP A 306 12.75 -23.06 0.24
CA ASP A 306 11.32 -23.38 0.22
C ASP A 306 10.65 -23.24 1.59
N ASP A 307 11.37 -23.49 2.68
CA ASP A 307 10.86 -23.36 4.06
C ASP A 307 10.63 -21.89 4.44
N VAL A 308 11.50 -20.98 4.03
CA VAL A 308 11.34 -19.53 4.23
C VAL A 308 10.12 -19.02 3.45
N ILE A 309 9.93 -19.51 2.22
CA ILE A 309 8.77 -19.17 1.38
C ILE A 309 7.48 -19.70 2.00
N GLN A 310 7.49 -20.93 2.53
CA GLN A 310 6.34 -21.50 3.22
C GLN A 310 5.97 -20.67 4.47
N ILE A 311 6.96 -20.24 5.27
CA ILE A 311 6.72 -19.39 6.44
C ILE A 311 6.13 -18.03 6.02
N ALA A 312 6.63 -17.42 4.94
CA ALA A 312 6.08 -16.19 4.41
C ALA A 312 4.62 -16.36 3.96
N ARG A 313 4.35 -17.43 3.20
CA ARG A 313 3.01 -17.77 2.72
C ARG A 313 2.05 -17.97 3.89
N ASP A 314 2.46 -18.72 4.90
CA ASP A 314 1.64 -18.97 6.09
C ASP A 314 1.37 -17.70 6.88
N LEU A 315 2.33 -16.77 6.94
CA LEU A 315 2.13 -15.46 7.57
C LEU A 315 1.04 -14.63 6.86
N TYR A 316 1.08 -14.55 5.51
CA TYR A 316 0.05 -13.87 4.73
C TYR A 316 -1.31 -14.55 4.88
N CYS A 317 -1.37 -15.87 4.67
CA CYS A 317 -2.63 -16.62 4.68
C CYS A 317 -3.28 -16.64 6.07
N ALA A 318 -2.52 -16.98 7.12
CA ALA A 318 -3.04 -17.01 8.48
C ALA A 318 -3.39 -15.61 8.99
N GLY A 319 -2.62 -14.60 8.61
CA GLY A 319 -2.91 -13.20 8.90
C GLY A 319 -4.21 -12.74 8.24
N THR A 320 -4.43 -13.07 6.96
CA THR A 320 -5.69 -12.76 6.28
C THR A 320 -6.87 -13.49 6.90
N ASN A 321 -6.75 -14.79 7.21
CA ASN A 321 -7.79 -15.55 7.89
C ASN A 321 -8.20 -14.92 9.23
N ALA A 322 -7.20 -14.54 10.04
CA ALA A 322 -7.44 -13.85 11.32
C ALA A 322 -8.09 -12.49 11.10
N TYR A 323 -7.59 -11.70 10.13
CA TYR A 323 -8.08 -10.36 9.84
C TYR A 323 -9.53 -10.34 9.36
N VAL A 324 -9.93 -11.27 8.47
CA VAL A 324 -11.31 -11.34 7.94
C VAL A 324 -12.25 -12.21 8.80
N GLY A 325 -11.73 -12.85 9.86
CA GLY A 325 -12.49 -13.71 10.75
C GLY A 325 -13.00 -15.00 10.11
N GLY A 326 -12.26 -15.59 9.17
CA GLY A 326 -12.68 -16.79 8.42
C GLY A 326 -11.54 -17.70 7.97
N ASP A 327 -11.86 -18.95 7.67
CA ASP A 327 -10.90 -19.97 7.21
C ASP A 327 -10.79 -19.96 5.68
N VAL A 328 -10.29 -18.86 5.10
CA VAL A 328 -10.18 -18.70 3.63
C VAL A 328 -9.05 -19.57 3.05
N PHE A 329 -7.94 -19.66 3.77
CA PHE A 329 -6.75 -20.40 3.34
C PHE A 329 -6.44 -21.55 4.30
N ASP A 330 -6.00 -22.69 3.78
CA ASP A 330 -5.42 -23.77 4.60
C ASP A 330 -4.05 -23.33 5.11
N ALA A 331 -3.99 -22.86 6.36
CA ALA A 331 -2.81 -22.26 6.99
C ALA A 331 -2.80 -22.60 8.50
N PRO A 332 -1.64 -22.57 9.16
CA PRO A 332 -1.58 -22.69 10.62
C PRO A 332 -2.33 -21.54 11.31
N SER A 333 -2.46 -21.61 12.64
CA SER A 333 -3.02 -20.47 13.37
C SER A 333 -2.14 -19.23 13.22
N PHE A 334 -2.73 -18.04 13.32
CA PHE A 334 -1.97 -16.81 13.12
C PHE A 334 -0.80 -16.66 14.10
N ALA A 335 -1.01 -17.02 15.37
CA ALA A 335 0.06 -17.02 16.38
C ALA A 335 1.21 -17.98 16.04
N GLU A 336 0.91 -19.18 15.50
CA GLU A 336 1.94 -20.12 15.05
C GLU A 336 2.72 -19.58 13.85
N ALA A 337 2.03 -18.97 12.88
CA ALA A 337 2.66 -18.34 11.71
C ALA A 337 3.59 -17.18 12.11
N VAL A 338 3.14 -16.32 13.02
CA VAL A 338 3.97 -15.22 13.56
C VAL A 338 5.17 -15.75 14.34
N SER A 339 4.97 -16.79 15.15
CA SER A 339 6.08 -17.44 15.87
C SER A 339 7.13 -17.98 14.90
N ALA A 340 6.73 -18.70 13.84
CA ALA A 340 7.66 -19.20 12.83
C ALA A 340 8.38 -18.06 12.09
N ALA A 341 7.65 -17.00 11.73
CA ALA A 341 8.21 -15.81 11.10
C ALA A 341 9.22 -15.07 12.00
N SER A 342 9.05 -15.10 13.32
CA SER A 342 9.98 -14.49 14.28
C SER A 342 11.30 -15.25 14.45
N GLU A 343 11.34 -16.52 14.02
CA GLU A 343 12.54 -17.35 14.00
C GLU A 343 13.36 -17.18 12.71
N LEU A 344 12.77 -16.54 11.69
CA LEU A 344 13.46 -16.06 10.48
C LEU A 344 14.27 -14.80 10.77
#